data_AF-A0A0R3QG03-F1
#
_entry.id   AF-A0A0R3QG03-F1
#
_cell.length_a   1.000
_cell.length_b   1.000
_cell.length_c   1.000
_cell.angle_alpha   90.00
_cell.angle_beta   90.00
_cell.angle_gamma   90.00
#
_symmetry.space_group_name_H-M   'P 1'
#
loop_
_entity.id
_entity.type
_entity.pdbx_description
1 polymer ?
#
loop_
_entity_poly.entity_id
_entity_poly.type
_entity_poly.pdbx_seq_one_letter_code
_entity_poly.pdbx_strand_id
1 'polypeptide(L)'
;LIIDNSKILFQVFSIDQQKANFSNLFTQIESGCHFDFLRSFRRVRITFEKPESATAAKLLTQHLSFNGTILKSFFAQRIRLRDAGDDGLLKLPPLEKQFLISPPASPPVGWEQSQEMAPVVCNFDLMAKLAALTVDDTFEARV
;
A
#
# COMPACT_ATOMS: atom_id res chain seq x y z
N LEU A 1 -4.43 -14.07 -9.81
CA LEU A 1 -5.32 -14.85 -10.68
C LEU A 1 -6.76 -14.36 -10.48
N ILE A 2 -7.56 -14.25 -11.53
CA ILE A 2 -9.00 -13.94 -11.45
C ILE A 2 -9.75 -15.14 -12.00
N ILE A 3 -10.69 -15.66 -11.23
CA ILE A 3 -11.58 -16.75 -11.64
C ILE A 3 -12.93 -16.12 -11.97
N ASP A 4 -13.32 -16.26 -13.24
CA ASP A 4 -14.54 -15.68 -13.78
C ASP A 4 -15.48 -16.81 -14.19
N ASN A 5 -16.65 -16.85 -13.57
CA ASN A 5 -17.70 -17.72 -14.04
C ASN A 5 -19.05 -17.11 -13.65
N SER A 6 -19.89 -16.85 -14.66
CA SER A 6 -21.28 -16.42 -14.47
C SER A 6 -22.11 -17.43 -13.65
N LYS A 7 -21.64 -18.68 -13.57
CA LYS A 7 -22.13 -19.78 -12.74
C LYS A 7 -21.15 -20.22 -11.63
N ILE A 8 -20.20 -19.40 -11.16
CA ILE A 8 -19.69 -19.63 -9.80
C ILE A 8 -20.95 -19.65 -8.95
N LEU A 9 -21.28 -20.85 -8.43
CA LEU A 9 -22.58 -21.07 -7.84
C LEU A 9 -22.74 -20.00 -6.75
N PHE A 10 -23.91 -19.38 -6.71
CA PHE A 10 -24.34 -18.57 -5.57
C PHE A 10 -23.96 -19.23 -4.23
N GLN A 11 -23.90 -20.56 -4.21
CA GLN A 11 -23.41 -21.40 -3.13
C GLN A 11 -21.97 -21.11 -2.65
N VAL A 12 -20.98 -20.84 -3.51
CA VAL A 12 -19.61 -20.49 -3.06
C VAL A 12 -19.61 -19.16 -2.31
N PHE A 13 -20.48 -18.23 -2.70
CA PHE A 13 -20.63 -16.97 -2.01
C PHE A 13 -21.57 -17.07 -0.79
N SER A 14 -22.52 -18.00 -0.77
CA SER A 14 -23.61 -18.01 0.21
C SER A 14 -23.52 -19.12 1.25
N ILE A 15 -22.71 -20.15 1.00
CA ILE A 15 -22.46 -21.27 1.90
C ILE A 15 -20.99 -21.22 2.32
N ASP A 16 -20.74 -20.98 3.60
CA ASP A 16 -19.39 -20.88 4.16
C ASP A 16 -18.58 -22.17 3.96
N GLN A 17 -19.23 -23.33 3.99
CA GLN A 17 -18.58 -24.61 3.73
C GLN A 17 -18.04 -24.72 2.30
N GLN A 18 -18.78 -24.23 1.30
CA GLN A 18 -18.30 -24.24 -0.09
C GLN A 18 -17.21 -23.20 -0.31
N LYS A 19 -17.30 -22.05 0.37
CA LYS A 19 -16.25 -21.05 0.40
C LYS A 19 -14.95 -21.64 0.96
N ALA A 20 -15.02 -22.37 2.07
CA ALA A 20 -13.88 -23.05 2.69
C ALA A 20 -13.28 -24.15 1.80
N ASN A 21 -14.13 -24.98 1.18
CA ASN A 21 -13.68 -26.00 0.24
C ASN A 21 -12.95 -25.36 -0.96
N PHE A 22 -13.49 -24.26 -1.48
CA PHE A 22 -12.86 -23.52 -2.57
C PHE A 22 -11.53 -22.91 -2.15
N SER A 23 -11.44 -22.25 -0.99
CA SER A 23 -10.17 -21.69 -0.51
C SER A 23 -9.12 -22.78 -0.31
N ASN A 24 -9.49 -23.92 0.26
CA ASN A 24 -8.58 -25.02 0.53
C ASN A 24 -7.88 -25.55 -0.74
N LEU A 25 -8.55 -25.54 -1.90
CA LEU A 25 -7.94 -25.96 -3.17
C LEU A 25 -6.73 -25.09 -3.54
N PHE A 26 -6.78 -23.80 -3.23
CA PHE A 26 -5.68 -22.87 -3.55
C PHE A 26 -4.69 -22.73 -2.40
N THR A 27 -5.13 -22.93 -1.15
CA THR A 27 -4.25 -22.98 0.03
C THR A 27 -3.28 -24.17 -0.03
N GLN A 28 -3.66 -25.28 -0.68
CA GLN A 28 -2.75 -26.41 -0.95
C GLN A 28 -1.56 -26.03 -1.85
N ILE A 29 -1.73 -25.03 -2.71
CA ILE A 29 -0.66 -24.54 -3.60
C ILE A 29 0.24 -23.59 -2.83
N GLU A 30 -0.37 -22.64 -2.12
CA GLU A 30 0.35 -21.63 -1.34
C GLU A 30 -0.49 -21.22 -0.12
N SER A 31 0.10 -21.31 1.07
CA SER A 31 -0.58 -20.96 2.33
C SER A 31 -0.85 -19.46 2.48
N GLY A 32 0.00 -18.61 1.88
CA GLY A 32 -0.08 -17.14 1.94
C GLY A 32 -1.03 -16.49 0.92
N CYS A 33 -1.91 -17.25 0.26
CA CYS A 33 -2.79 -16.68 -0.75
C CYS A 33 -3.94 -15.86 -0.15
N HIS A 34 -4.25 -14.71 -0.76
CA HIS A 34 -5.35 -13.83 -0.38
C HIS A 34 -6.52 -13.97 -1.35
N PHE A 35 -7.75 -13.99 -0.82
CA PHE A 35 -8.97 -14.18 -1.62
C PHE A 35 -9.91 -12.98 -1.50
N ASP A 36 -10.17 -12.30 -2.61
CA ASP A 36 -11.21 -11.29 -2.71
C ASP A 36 -12.43 -11.87 -3.42
N PHE A 37 -13.52 -12.03 -2.67
CA PHE A 37 -14.79 -12.53 -3.18
C PHE A 37 -15.66 -11.37 -3.65
N LEU A 38 -15.72 -11.16 -4.97
CA LEU A 38 -16.51 -10.10 -5.60
C LEU A 38 -17.90 -10.63 -5.96
N ARG A 39 -18.78 -10.71 -4.97
CA ARG A 39 -20.14 -11.30 -5.10
C ARG A 39 -20.92 -10.71 -6.27
N SER A 40 -20.96 -9.38 -6.42
CA SER A 40 -21.74 -8.70 -7.47
C SER A 40 -21.24 -9.04 -8.88
N PHE A 41 -19.92 -9.20 -9.03
CA PHE A 41 -19.30 -9.55 -10.30
C PHE A 41 -19.24 -11.05 -10.55
N ARG A 42 -19.65 -11.88 -9.57
CA ARG A 42 -19.50 -13.34 -9.56
C ARG A 42 -18.07 -13.77 -9.88
N ARG A 43 -17.10 -13.03 -9.34
CA ARG A 43 -15.67 -13.25 -9.57
C ARG A 43 -14.94 -13.44 -8.26
N VAL A 44 -13.89 -14.25 -8.30
CA VAL A 44 -12.96 -14.39 -7.17
C VAL A 44 -11.57 -13.98 -7.65
N ARG A 45 -10.97 -13.00 -6.98
CA ARG A 45 -9.57 -12.64 -7.19
C ARG A 45 -8.74 -13.38 -6.16
N ILE A 46 -7.69 -14.05 -6.61
CA ILE A 46 -6.73 -14.74 -5.77
C ILE A 46 -5.37 -14.07 -5.99
N THR A 47 -4.81 -13.52 -4.93
CA THR A 47 -3.48 -12.90 -4.92
C THR A 47 -2.51 -13.89 -4.28
N PHE A 48 -1.49 -14.27 -5.05
CA PHE A 48 -0.40 -15.14 -4.62
C PHE A 48 0.84 -14.28 -4.39
N GLU A 49 1.71 -14.67 -3.46
CA GLU A 49 3.00 -14.03 -3.26
C GLU A 49 3.94 -14.34 -4.42
N LYS A 50 3.91 -15.57 -4.93
CA LYS A 50 4.79 -16.03 -6.01
C LYS A 50 4.06 -16.12 -7.36
N PRO A 51 4.69 -15.67 -8.46
CA PRO A 51 4.12 -15.80 -9.80
C PRO A 51 4.03 -17.26 -10.27
N GLU A 52 4.93 -18.12 -9.78
CA GLU A 52 4.95 -19.56 -10.07
C GLU A 52 3.67 -20.24 -9.56
N SER A 53 3.29 -19.97 -8.31
CA SER A 53 2.04 -20.45 -7.71
C SER A 53 0.80 -20.00 -8.49
N ALA A 54 0.80 -18.75 -8.97
CA ALA A 54 -0.31 -18.25 -9.79
C ALA A 54 -0.44 -18.98 -11.13
N THR A 55 0.69 -19.41 -11.71
CA THR A 55 0.73 -20.17 -12.96
C THR A 55 0.25 -21.61 -12.73
N ALA A 56 0.71 -22.25 -11.64
CA ALA A 56 0.24 -23.56 -11.23
C ALA A 56 -1.27 -23.56 -10.93
N ALA A 57 -1.76 -22.56 -10.20
CA ALA A 57 -3.19 -22.40 -9.92
C ALA A 57 -4.02 -22.21 -11.19
N LYS A 58 -3.49 -21.52 -12.20
CA LYS A 58 -4.15 -21.37 -13.50
C LYS A 58 -4.26 -22.70 -14.25
N LEU A 59 -3.18 -23.49 -14.28
CA LEU A 59 -3.17 -24.83 -14.87
C LEU A 59 -4.17 -25.76 -14.17
N LEU A 60 -4.17 -25.77 -12.84
CA LEU A 60 -5.12 -26.57 -12.06
C LEU A 60 -6.57 -26.18 -12.36
N THR A 61 -6.88 -24.88 -12.32
CA THR A 61 -8.25 -24.40 -12.59
C THR A 61 -8.73 -24.63 -14.01
N GLN A 62 -7.84 -24.72 -14.99
CA GLN A 62 -8.20 -25.01 -16.38
C GLN A 62 -8.71 -26.44 -16.57
N HIS A 63 -8.25 -27.38 -15.73
CA HIS A 63 -8.66 -28.79 -15.79
C HIS A 63 -9.64 -29.19 -14.68
N LEU A 64 -9.84 -28.36 -13.66
CA LEU A 64 -10.76 -28.63 -12.57
C LEU A 64 -12.21 -28.25 -12.94
N SER A 65 -13.15 -29.16 -12.68
CA SER A 65 -14.56 -28.81 -12.58
C SER A 65 -14.96 -28.72 -11.10
N PHE A 66 -15.56 -27.60 -10.71
CA PHE A 66 -16.08 -27.40 -9.36
C PHE A 66 -17.60 -27.49 -9.42
N ASN A 67 -18.19 -28.43 -8.67
CA ASN A 67 -19.63 -28.72 -8.69
C ASN A 67 -20.20 -28.90 -10.12
N GLY A 68 -19.49 -29.66 -10.96
CA GLY A 68 -19.90 -29.94 -12.35
C GLY A 68 -19.75 -28.78 -13.33
N THR A 69 -19.13 -27.66 -12.91
CA THR A 69 -18.89 -26.49 -13.76
C THR A 69 -17.40 -26.28 -13.97
N ILE A 70 -16.98 -26.11 -15.22
CA ILE A 70 -15.58 -25.81 -15.57
C ILE A 70 -15.26 -24.37 -15.14
N LEU A 71 -14.17 -24.19 -14.38
CA LEU A 71 -13.72 -22.87 -13.96
C LEU A 71 -12.95 -22.19 -15.11
N LYS A 72 -13.25 -20.92 -15.38
CA LYS A 72 -12.42 -20.11 -16.27
C LYS A 72 -11.55 -19.18 -15.43
N SER A 73 -10.27 -19.17 -15.71
CA SER A 73 -9.30 -18.35 -14.98
C SER A 73 -8.44 -17.51 -15.92
N PHE A 74 -8.15 -16.29 -15.49
CA PHE A 74 -7.41 -15.28 -16.25
C PHE A 74 -6.39 -14.61 -15.33
N PHE A 75 -5.26 -14.18 -15.89
CA PHE A 75 -4.32 -13.36 -15.12
C PHE A 75 -4.90 -11.96 -14.93
N ALA A 76 -4.71 -11.39 -13.74
CA ALA A 76 -5.08 -10.01 -13.50
C ALA A 76 -4.13 -9.12 -14.28
N GLN A 77 -4.67 -8.22 -15.11
CA GLN A 77 -3.86 -7.19 -15.74
C GLN A 77 -3.36 -6.25 -14.64
N ARG A 78 -2.04 -6.05 -14.57
CA ARG A 78 -1.46 -5.09 -13.64
C ARG A 78 -1.97 -3.70 -14.05
N ILE A 79 -2.78 -3.08 -13.20
CA ILE A 79 -3.19 -1.69 -13.39
C ILE A 79 -1.93 -0.86 -13.14
N ARG A 80 -1.18 -0.57 -14.21
CA ARG A 80 -0.22 0.52 -14.17
C ARG A 80 -1.04 1.79 -14.34
N LEU A 81 -1.33 2.44 -13.21
CA LEU A 81 -1.47 3.90 -13.24
C LEU A 81 -0.15 4.37 -13.85
N ARG A 82 -0.25 5.06 -14.99
CA ARG A 82 0.84 5.27 -15.96
C ARG A 82 2.15 5.66 -15.28
N ASP A 83 3.26 5.16 -15.82
CA ASP A 83 4.58 5.45 -15.26
C ASP A 83 4.78 6.97 -15.18
N ALA A 84 5.31 7.46 -14.06
CA ALA A 84 5.55 8.89 -13.80
C ALA A 84 6.64 9.52 -14.72
N GLY A 85 6.90 8.90 -15.87
CA GLY A 85 7.86 9.32 -16.87
C GLY A 85 7.17 10.01 -18.03
N ASP A 86 7.06 11.33 -17.93
CA ASP A 86 6.92 12.24 -19.08
C ASP A 86 5.56 12.29 -19.81
N ASP A 87 4.46 12.02 -19.10
CA ASP A 87 3.10 12.09 -19.68
C ASP A 87 2.50 13.52 -19.73
N GLY A 88 3.29 14.58 -19.49
CA GLY A 88 2.74 15.94 -19.31
C GLY A 88 1.82 16.10 -18.08
N LEU A 89 1.83 15.11 -17.18
CA LEU A 89 1.12 15.12 -15.91
C LEU A 89 1.95 15.86 -14.85
N LEU A 90 1.28 16.41 -13.84
CA LEU A 90 1.94 16.99 -12.68
C LEU A 90 2.83 15.93 -12.02
N LYS A 91 4.11 16.28 -11.83
CA LYS A 91 5.05 15.43 -11.12
C LYS A 91 4.60 15.27 -9.67
N LEU A 92 4.90 14.12 -9.07
CA LEU A 92 4.76 13.95 -7.63
C LEU A 92 5.53 15.09 -6.95
N PRO A 93 4.91 15.81 -5.99
CA PRO A 93 5.61 16.85 -5.27
C PRO A 93 6.85 16.23 -4.60
N PRO A 94 7.99 16.94 -4.56
CA PRO A 94 9.16 16.46 -3.87
C PRO A 94 8.78 16.15 -2.41
N LEU A 95 9.31 15.06 -1.85
CA LEU A 95 9.15 14.75 -0.43
C LEU A 95 9.95 15.76 0.40
N GLU A 96 9.39 16.96 0.55
CA GLU A 96 9.89 18.01 1.42
C GLU A 96 9.12 17.96 2.73
N LYS A 97 9.76 18.37 3.83
CA LYS A 97 9.09 18.55 5.11
C LYS A 97 8.04 19.65 4.94
N GLN A 98 6.79 19.28 4.74
CA GLN A 98 5.69 20.22 4.73
C GLN A 98 5.53 20.73 6.17
N PHE A 99 5.87 22.00 6.41
CA PHE A 99 5.40 22.65 7.62
C PHE A 99 3.88 22.61 7.58
N LEU A 100 3.29 22.05 8.63
CA LEU A 100 1.85 22.12 8.88
C LEU A 100 1.51 23.56 9.27
N ILE A 101 1.60 24.49 8.31
CA ILE A 101 0.86 25.74 8.41
C ILE A 101 -0.57 25.39 7.99
N SER A 102 -1.37 25.06 8.99
CA SER A 102 -2.84 25.11 8.89
C SER A 102 -3.27 26.39 8.14
N PRO A 103 -4.33 26.36 7.30
CA PRO A 103 -4.71 27.57 6.59
C PRO A 103 -5.48 28.54 7.51
N PRO A 104 -5.44 29.88 7.32
CA PRO A 104 -4.93 30.60 6.15
C PRO A 104 -4.02 31.79 6.51
N ALA A 105 -2.73 31.70 6.23
CA ALA A 105 -1.93 32.87 5.94
C ALA A 105 -0.83 32.45 4.97
N SER A 106 -1.01 32.82 3.71
CA SER A 106 0.00 32.63 2.67
C SER A 106 1.31 33.29 3.12
N PRO A 107 2.47 32.65 2.91
CA PRO A 107 3.76 33.27 3.16
C PRO A 107 3.87 34.62 2.42
N PRO A 108 4.54 35.63 3.00
CA PRO A 108 4.74 36.92 2.33
C PRO A 108 5.51 36.74 1.01
N VAL A 109 5.31 37.69 0.09
CA VAL A 109 6.04 37.75 -1.19
C VAL A 109 7.55 37.71 -0.91
N GLY A 110 8.25 36.73 -1.50
CA GLY A 110 9.69 36.51 -1.34
C GLY A 110 10.08 35.49 -0.27
N TRP A 111 9.12 34.83 0.39
CA TRP A 111 9.43 33.70 1.28
C TRP A 111 9.81 32.46 0.47
N GLU A 112 11.02 31.95 0.68
CA GLU A 112 11.46 30.64 0.20
C GLU A 112 11.53 29.68 1.40
N GLN A 113 11.15 28.42 1.18
CA GLN A 113 11.29 27.39 2.19
C GLN A 113 12.77 27.15 2.48
N SER A 114 13.26 27.63 3.61
CA SER A 114 14.61 27.31 4.07
C SER A 114 14.71 25.81 4.32
N GLN A 115 15.65 25.13 3.64
CA GLN A 115 15.98 23.75 3.98
C GLN A 115 16.61 23.72 5.37
N GLU A 116 15.85 23.23 6.34
CA GLU A 116 16.40 22.89 7.65
C GLU A 116 17.44 21.79 7.43
N MET A 117 18.72 22.09 7.71
CA MET A 117 19.78 21.10 7.68
C MET A 117 19.43 19.95 8.64
N ALA A 118 19.95 18.74 8.38
CA ALA A 118 19.89 17.67 9.36
C ALA A 118 20.34 18.21 10.72
N PRO A 119 19.69 17.82 11.85
CA PRO A 119 20.04 18.36 13.15
C PRO A 119 21.54 18.21 13.32
N VAL A 120 22.24 19.35 13.45
CA VAL A 120 23.68 19.34 13.64
C VAL A 120 23.88 18.71 15.01
N VAL A 121 24.21 17.42 15.03
CA VAL A 121 24.34 16.62 16.25
C VAL A 121 25.37 17.22 17.21
N CYS A 122 26.25 18.11 16.74
CA CYS A 122 27.26 18.80 17.53
C CYS A 122 27.50 20.24 17.03
N ASN A 123 26.57 21.19 17.23
CA ASN A 123 26.90 22.61 16.99
C ASN A 123 27.85 23.11 18.09
N PHE A 124 29.11 23.37 17.74
CA PHE A 124 30.16 23.75 18.67
C PHE A 124 29.86 25.04 19.43
N ASP A 125 29.20 26.01 18.79
CA ASP A 125 28.80 27.27 19.44
C ASP A 125 27.72 27.03 20.50
N LEU A 126 26.74 26.17 20.21
CA LEU A 126 25.72 25.78 21.18
C LEU A 126 26.30 24.98 22.34
N MET A 127 27.24 24.06 22.07
CA MET A 127 27.92 23.29 23.12
C MET A 127 28.81 24.18 23.99
N ALA A 128 29.54 25.12 23.39
CA ALA A 128 30.35 26.09 24.13
C ALA A 128 29.48 27.00 25.00
N LYS A 129 28.35 27.47 24.47
CA LYS A 129 27.38 28.27 25.24
C LYS A 129 26.72 27.46 26.36
N LEU A 130 26.32 26.22 26.10
CA LEU A 130 25.80 25.31 27.13
C LEU A 130 26.83 25.02 28.23
N ALA A 131 28.09 24.80 27.86
CA ALA A 131 29.17 24.58 28.82
C ALA A 131 29.51 25.85 29.62
N ALA A 132 29.25 27.03 29.06
CA ALA A 132 29.41 28.30 29.75
C ALA A 132 28.25 28.63 30.70
N LEU A 133 27.12 27.91 30.64
CA LEU A 133 26.04 28.08 31.61
C LEU A 133 26.43 27.42 32.93
N THR A 134 26.64 28.22 33.96
CA THR A 134 26.88 27.72 35.32
C THR A 134 25.55 27.65 36.09
N VAL A 135 25.42 26.68 36.99
CA VAL A 135 24.16 26.42 37.73
C VAL A 135 23.80 27.56 38.70
N ASP A 136 24.72 28.49 38.96
CA ASP A 136 24.53 29.65 39.84
C ASP A 136 24.07 30.93 39.13
N ASP A 137 23.95 30.92 37.79
CA ASP A 137 23.44 32.08 37.06
C ASP A 137 21.91 32.16 37.20
N THR A 138 21.45 32.90 38.22
CA THR A 138 20.05 33.31 38.32
C THR A 138 19.73 34.28 37.18
N PHE A 139 19.24 33.74 36.06
CA PHE A 139 18.64 34.55 35.02
C PHE A 139 17.29 35.05 35.52
N GLU A 140 17.21 36.34 35.86
CA GLU A 140 15.93 37.00 36.11
C GLU A 140 15.10 36.94 34.82
N ALA A 141 14.04 36.14 34.84
CA ALA A 141 12.98 36.24 33.85
C ALA A 141 12.26 37.58 34.09
N ARG A 142 12.64 38.61 33.33
CA ARG A 142 11.79 39.81 33.20
C ARG A 142 10.52 39.41 32.45
N VAL A 143 9.46 39.26 33.23
CA VAL A 143 8.06 39.27 32.79
C VAL A 143 7.73 40.64 32.21
#